data_AF-A0A355GLA7-F1
#
_entry.id   AF-A0A355GLA7-F1
#
_cell.length_a   1.000
_cell.length_b   1.000
_cell.length_c   1.000
_cell.angle_alpha   90.00
_cell.angle_beta   90.00
_cell.angle_gamma   90.00
#
_symmetry.space_group_name_H-M   'P 1'
#
loop_
_entity.id
_entity.type
_entity.pdbx_description
1 polymer ?
#
loop_
_entity_poly.entity_id
_entity_poly.type
_entity_poly.pdbx_seq_one_letter_code
_entity_poly.pdbx_strand_id
1 'polypeptide(L)'
;MSNSDPRRVKQSAQSPVKADIPSSATPRKRSRRDQRELTPRKIIQAFEGNIEPVTPTLMYRLCALLVSFVMVLLPLFYIAMIGGVIWGVYFHAVHSLSLFEAGSSSTTTRNRGKGMILLLLVYLAPIIVGVILIIFMLKPLFSRPSHSSAFRALKREKEPLLFMFVDQVCDAVGAPRPVQINLDIQVNASAGFRRGWLSMLGNDLVLTIGMPLVAGLSLRQFSGVLAHEFGHFSQSAGMRLSFIIRSINIWFMRVVYERDAWDERLEYLSQSLDLRISWVLYLARLFVWVTRKILWLLMMVGHLVSGFLMRQMEFDADRYEARL
;
A
#
# COMPACT_ATOMS: atom_id res chain seq x y z
N MET A 1 -57.78 -57.02 48.46
CA MET A 1 -56.69 -56.12 48.02
C MET A 1 -55.75 -55.97 49.20
N SER A 2 -54.58 -56.63 49.17
CA SER A 2 -53.79 -56.95 50.36
C SER A 2 -52.39 -56.33 50.30
N ASN A 3 -52.15 -55.46 51.29
CA ASN A 3 -50.98 -55.34 52.19
C ASN A 3 -49.54 -55.41 51.63
N SER A 4 -48.76 -54.36 51.89
CA SER A 4 -47.32 -54.47 52.22
C SER A 4 -46.75 -53.13 52.70
N ASP A 5 -46.16 -53.12 53.90
CA ASP A 5 -45.25 -52.09 54.43
C ASP A 5 -44.34 -52.77 55.50
N PRO A 6 -43.16 -52.23 55.87
CA PRO A 6 -41.90 -52.93 55.66
C PRO A 6 -41.16 -53.24 56.99
N ARG A 7 -40.16 -54.12 56.91
CA ARG A 7 -39.30 -54.50 58.05
C ARG A 7 -37.91 -53.89 57.95
N ARG A 8 -37.37 -53.53 59.12
CA ARG A 8 -36.01 -53.06 59.36
C ARG A 8 -35.32 -54.00 60.39
N VAL A 9 -33.99 -54.15 60.23
CA VAL A 9 -32.92 -54.34 61.25
C VAL A 9 -32.21 -55.73 61.37
N LYS A 10 -30.88 -55.66 61.09
CA LYS A 10 -29.65 -56.35 61.60
C LYS A 10 -29.25 -57.79 61.22
N GLN A 11 -28.02 -57.92 60.69
CA GLN A 11 -26.89 -58.85 61.00
C GLN A 11 -25.90 -58.80 59.80
N SER A 12 -24.60 -59.08 59.80
CA SER A 12 -23.48 -59.25 60.76
C SER A 12 -22.21 -59.38 59.89
N ALA A 13 -21.04 -59.11 60.47
CA ALA A 13 -19.75 -58.94 59.81
C ALA A 13 -19.14 -60.19 59.14
N GLN A 14 -18.44 -60.00 58.00
CA GLN A 14 -17.30 -60.82 57.53
C GLN A 14 -16.26 -59.94 56.83
N SER A 15 -14.99 -60.16 57.18
CA SER A 15 -13.79 -59.37 56.84
C SER A 15 -13.37 -59.42 55.37
N PRO A 16 -12.75 -58.36 54.81
CA PRO A 16 -12.00 -58.48 53.57
C PRO A 16 -10.49 -58.66 53.81
N VAL A 17 -9.93 -59.47 52.93
CA VAL A 17 -8.56 -59.93 52.75
C VAL A 17 -7.58 -58.77 52.51
N LYS A 18 -6.39 -58.85 53.12
CA LYS A 18 -5.21 -58.02 52.79
C LYS A 18 -4.72 -58.37 51.38
N ALA A 19 -4.63 -57.39 50.50
CA ALA A 19 -3.87 -57.48 49.25
C ALA A 19 -3.00 -56.23 49.10
N ASP A 20 -1.76 -56.47 48.70
CA ASP A 20 -0.61 -55.57 48.73
C ASP A 20 -0.78 -54.28 47.93
N ILE A 21 -0.23 -53.19 48.49
CA ILE A 21 -0.15 -51.86 47.88
C ILE A 21 1.10 -51.84 46.98
N PRO A 22 0.99 -51.63 45.66
CA PRO A 22 2.12 -51.21 44.86
C PRO A 22 2.41 -49.74 45.15
N SER A 23 3.64 -49.47 45.60
CA SER A 23 4.21 -48.14 45.81
C SER A 23 3.87 -47.19 44.65
N SER A 24 3.11 -46.14 44.95
CA SER A 24 2.75 -45.07 44.03
C SER A 24 4.00 -44.27 43.62
N ALA A 25 4.60 -44.66 42.49
CA ALA A 25 5.58 -43.83 41.81
C ALA A 25 4.92 -42.49 41.46
N THR A 26 5.40 -41.44 42.11
CA THR A 26 4.96 -40.05 41.90
C THR A 26 5.13 -39.69 40.42
N PRO A 27 4.13 -39.09 39.74
CA PRO A 27 4.32 -38.65 38.36
C PRO A 27 5.42 -37.58 38.35
N ARG A 28 6.52 -37.90 37.69
CA ARG A 28 7.67 -37.01 37.49
C ARG A 28 7.14 -35.69 36.92
N LYS A 29 7.13 -34.63 37.75
CA LYS A 29 6.78 -33.27 37.30
C LYS A 29 7.69 -32.92 36.13
N ARG A 30 7.16 -32.92 34.91
CA ARG A 30 7.84 -32.34 33.74
C ARG A 30 8.22 -30.91 34.11
N SER A 31 9.52 -30.64 34.17
CA SER A 31 10.00 -29.32 34.56
C SER A 31 9.56 -28.30 33.51
N ARG A 32 9.14 -27.12 33.94
CA ARG A 32 8.76 -25.97 33.09
C ARG A 32 9.88 -25.53 32.12
N ARG A 33 11.09 -26.08 32.27
CA ARG A 33 12.29 -25.80 31.49
C ARG A 33 12.30 -26.50 30.12
N ASP A 34 11.58 -27.61 29.96
CA ASP A 34 11.48 -28.34 28.68
C ASP A 34 10.56 -27.66 27.64
N GLN A 35 9.83 -26.61 28.04
CA GLN A 35 8.79 -26.01 27.20
C GLN A 35 9.22 -24.82 26.34
N ARG A 36 10.48 -24.36 26.35
CA ARG A 36 10.84 -23.07 25.72
C ARG A 36 12.23 -22.94 25.07
N GLU A 37 12.87 -24.03 24.64
CA GLU A 37 14.01 -23.89 23.72
C GLU A 37 13.58 -24.25 22.30
N LEU A 38 13.42 -23.19 21.49
CA LEU A 38 13.39 -23.24 20.03
C LEU A 38 14.77 -23.68 19.54
N THR A 39 14.99 -24.99 19.50
CA THR A 39 16.22 -25.55 18.94
C THR A 39 16.13 -25.56 17.41
N PRO A 40 17.23 -25.31 16.68
CA PRO A 40 17.26 -25.32 15.22
C PRO A 40 16.64 -26.56 14.58
N ARG A 41 16.84 -27.74 15.20
CA ARG A 41 16.27 -29.01 14.73
C ARG A 41 14.74 -29.04 14.78
N LYS A 42 14.11 -28.44 15.80
CA LYS A 42 12.65 -28.38 15.92
C LYS A 42 12.02 -27.45 14.88
N ILE A 43 12.75 -26.40 14.49
CA ILE A 43 12.31 -25.49 13.43
C ILE A 43 12.30 -26.22 12.09
N ILE A 44 13.39 -26.91 11.74
CA ILE A 44 13.51 -27.64 10.48
C ILE A 44 12.47 -28.78 10.36
N GLN A 45 12.23 -29.53 11.44
CA GLN A 45 11.22 -30.60 11.46
C GLN A 45 9.77 -30.09 11.41
N ALA A 46 9.52 -28.80 11.65
CA ALA A 46 8.16 -28.25 11.58
C ALA A 46 7.73 -27.93 10.14
N PHE A 47 8.66 -27.87 9.18
CA PHE A 47 8.40 -27.53 7.79
C PHE A 47 8.60 -28.78 6.91
N GLU A 48 7.68 -29.75 7.01
CA GLU A 48 7.70 -30.97 6.19
C GLU A 48 6.76 -30.82 4.98
N GLY A 49 7.19 -30.08 3.96
CA GLY A 49 6.46 -30.00 2.69
C GLY A 49 7.03 -28.96 1.73
N ASN A 50 7.18 -29.33 0.45
CA ASN A 50 7.40 -28.37 -0.63
C ASN A 50 6.04 -27.86 -1.08
N ILE A 51 5.82 -26.54 -0.98
CA ILE A 51 4.56 -25.94 -1.45
C ILE A 51 4.62 -25.83 -2.98
N GLU A 52 3.75 -26.54 -3.69
CA GLU A 52 3.70 -26.46 -5.16
C GLU A 52 3.33 -25.04 -5.62
N PRO A 53 4.08 -24.45 -6.57
CA PRO A 53 3.81 -23.12 -7.07
C PRO A 53 2.48 -23.08 -7.84
N VAL A 54 1.69 -22.05 -7.59
CA VAL A 54 0.42 -21.83 -8.31
C VAL A 54 0.71 -21.36 -9.74
N THR A 55 0.31 -22.15 -10.74
CA THR A 55 0.47 -21.76 -12.14
C THR A 55 -0.57 -20.70 -12.53
N PRO A 56 -0.17 -19.55 -13.09
CA PRO A 56 -1.12 -18.50 -13.46
C PRO A 56 -1.98 -18.92 -14.66
N THR A 57 -3.29 -18.75 -14.54
CA THR A 57 -4.26 -19.01 -15.62
C THR A 57 -4.10 -18.00 -16.77
N LEU A 58 -4.60 -18.34 -17.96
CA LEU A 58 -4.58 -17.42 -19.11
C LEU A 58 -5.29 -16.10 -18.79
N MET A 59 -6.45 -16.17 -18.13
CA MET A 59 -7.21 -14.99 -17.70
C MET A 59 -6.40 -14.10 -16.76
N TYR A 60 -5.67 -14.69 -15.80
CA TYR A 60 -4.79 -13.93 -14.92
C TYR A 60 -3.73 -13.15 -15.72
N ARG A 61 -3.09 -13.80 -16.70
CA ARG A 61 -2.08 -13.14 -17.55
C ARG A 61 -2.67 -12.01 -18.38
N LEU A 62 -3.86 -12.21 -18.95
CA LEU A 62 -4.56 -11.17 -19.71
C LEU A 62 -4.95 -9.99 -18.82
N CYS A 63 -5.50 -10.24 -17.63
CA CYS A 63 -5.80 -9.20 -16.65
C CYS A 63 -4.54 -8.45 -16.21
N ALA A 64 -3.43 -9.17 -15.92
CA ALA A 64 -2.17 -8.56 -15.54
C ALA A 64 -1.60 -7.66 -16.65
N LEU A 65 -1.69 -8.09 -17.91
CA LEU A 65 -1.29 -7.27 -19.07
C LEU A 65 -2.17 -6.02 -19.20
N LEU A 66 -3.50 -6.16 -19.07
CA LEU A 66 -4.42 -5.03 -19.11
C LEU A 66 -4.13 -4.02 -17.99
N VAL A 67 -3.96 -4.49 -16.76
CA VAL A 67 -3.62 -3.65 -15.61
C VAL A 67 -2.29 -2.95 -15.84
N SER A 68 -1.26 -3.67 -16.31
CA SER A 68 0.04 -3.09 -16.63
C SER A 68 -0.07 -1.98 -17.67
N PHE A 69 -0.84 -2.21 -18.74
CA PHE A 69 -1.09 -1.24 -19.79
C PHE A 69 -1.78 0.02 -19.23
N VAL A 70 -2.86 -0.14 -18.46
CA VAL A 70 -3.57 0.98 -17.83
C VAL A 70 -2.66 1.76 -16.88
N MET A 71 -1.86 1.07 -16.07
CA MET A 71 -0.94 1.71 -15.13
C MET A 71 0.13 2.55 -15.82
N VAL A 72 0.58 2.17 -17.02
CA VAL A 72 1.49 3.01 -17.83
C VAL A 72 0.74 4.16 -18.51
N LEU A 73 -0.48 3.90 -19.00
CA LEU A 73 -1.29 4.90 -19.69
C LEU A 73 -1.69 6.06 -18.78
N LEU A 74 -1.97 5.80 -17.49
CA LEU A 74 -2.41 6.82 -16.54
C LEU A 74 -1.40 7.98 -16.35
N PRO A 75 -0.11 7.74 -16.01
CA PRO A 75 0.91 8.79 -15.97
C PRO A 75 1.15 9.45 -17.34
N LEU A 76 1.09 8.69 -18.44
CA LEU A 76 1.27 9.25 -19.78
C LEU A 76 0.15 10.24 -20.13
N PHE A 77 -1.09 9.91 -19.79
CA PHE A 77 -2.22 10.82 -19.93
C PHE A 77 -2.02 12.09 -19.09
N TYR A 78 -1.50 11.96 -17.88
CA TYR A 78 -1.19 13.12 -17.05
C TYR A 78 -0.12 14.04 -17.69
N ILE A 79 0.96 13.46 -18.19
CA ILE A 79 2.02 14.22 -18.89
C ILE A 79 1.46 14.87 -20.16
N ALA A 80 0.61 14.16 -20.92
CA ALA A 80 -0.06 14.70 -22.09
C ALA A 80 -0.97 15.89 -21.73
N MET A 81 -1.67 15.83 -20.60
CA MET A 81 -2.49 16.94 -20.10
C MET A 81 -1.63 18.15 -19.73
N ILE A 82 -0.47 17.96 -19.09
CA ILE A 82 0.51 19.04 -18.84
C ILE A 82 0.95 19.66 -20.17
N GLY A 83 1.35 18.82 -21.12
CA GLY A 83 1.78 19.26 -22.46
C GLY A 83 0.68 20.03 -23.20
N GLY A 84 -0.57 19.57 -23.11
CA GLY A 84 -1.73 20.23 -23.70
C GLY A 84 -2.00 21.63 -23.12
N VAL A 85 -1.86 21.79 -21.79
CA VAL A 85 -1.98 23.12 -21.15
C VAL A 85 -0.83 24.03 -21.58
N ILE A 86 0.43 23.54 -21.58
CA ILE A 86 1.59 24.31 -22.04
C ILE A 86 1.41 24.75 -23.49
N TRP A 87 1.02 23.83 -24.37
CA TRP A 87 0.77 24.12 -25.77
C TRP A 87 -0.37 25.11 -25.95
N GLY A 88 -1.47 24.97 -25.21
CA GLY A 88 -2.60 25.91 -25.26
C GLY A 88 -2.22 27.32 -24.82
N VAL A 89 -1.43 27.46 -23.75
CA VAL A 89 -0.90 28.76 -23.29
C VAL A 89 0.04 29.36 -24.33
N TYR A 90 0.95 28.57 -24.90
CA TYR A 90 1.84 29.00 -25.97
C TYR A 90 1.08 29.44 -27.23
N PHE A 91 0.13 28.62 -27.67
CA PHE A 91 -0.69 28.90 -28.85
C PHE A 91 -1.45 30.21 -28.68
N HIS A 92 -2.09 30.40 -27.52
CA HIS A 92 -2.76 31.64 -27.17
C HIS A 92 -1.78 32.82 -27.16
N ALA A 93 -0.63 32.71 -26.49
CA ALA A 93 0.35 33.80 -26.42
C ALA A 93 0.82 34.28 -27.80
N VAL A 94 1.01 33.36 -28.75
CA VAL A 94 1.51 33.68 -30.10
C VAL A 94 0.40 34.18 -31.05
N HIS A 95 -0.76 33.53 -31.08
CA HIS A 95 -1.78 33.80 -32.12
C HIS A 95 -2.80 34.86 -31.74
N SER A 96 -2.99 35.11 -30.44
CA SER A 96 -4.00 36.06 -29.97
C SER A 96 -3.53 37.52 -29.99
N LEU A 97 -2.31 37.81 -30.48
CA LEU A 97 -1.84 39.17 -30.75
C LEU A 97 -2.72 39.88 -31.81
N SER A 98 -3.35 39.12 -32.71
CA SER A 98 -4.35 39.63 -33.67
C SER A 98 -5.59 40.25 -33.00
N LEU A 99 -5.88 39.92 -31.74
CA LEU A 99 -6.97 40.55 -30.97
C LEU A 99 -6.71 42.04 -30.72
N PHE A 100 -5.44 42.47 -30.62
CA PHE A 100 -5.09 43.87 -30.48
C PHE A 100 -5.31 44.64 -31.79
N GLU A 101 -5.04 44.01 -32.94
CA GLU A 101 -5.30 44.60 -34.26
C GLU A 101 -6.81 44.78 -34.48
N ALA A 102 -7.63 43.76 -34.18
CA ALA A 102 -9.09 43.81 -34.30
C ALA A 102 -9.78 44.73 -33.26
N GLY A 103 -9.23 44.83 -32.05
CA GLY A 103 -9.73 45.72 -31.00
C GLY A 103 -9.39 47.20 -31.24
N SER A 104 -8.25 47.47 -31.88
CA SER A 104 -7.80 48.83 -32.18
C SER A 104 -8.62 49.53 -33.28
N SER A 105 -9.23 48.77 -34.18
CA SER A 105 -10.07 49.26 -35.29
C SER A 105 -11.54 49.46 -34.93
N SER A 106 -12.01 48.86 -33.82
CA SER A 106 -13.42 48.83 -33.42
C SER A 106 -13.79 49.76 -32.25
N THR A 107 -12.81 50.44 -31.63
CA THR A 107 -13.05 51.22 -30.40
C THR A 107 -13.23 52.72 -30.65
N THR A 108 -14.45 53.25 -30.39
CA THR A 108 -14.78 54.69 -30.44
C THR A 108 -13.90 55.53 -29.49
N THR A 109 -13.46 56.71 -29.95
CA THR A 109 -12.46 57.62 -29.35
C THR A 109 -12.68 57.94 -27.86
N ARG A 110 -13.92 57.89 -27.35
CA ARG A 110 -14.27 58.26 -25.96
C ARG A 110 -13.91 57.22 -24.90
N ASN A 111 -13.79 55.93 -25.25
CA ASN A 111 -13.54 54.84 -24.31
C ASN A 111 -12.26 54.04 -24.60
N ARG A 112 -11.40 54.57 -25.48
CA ARG A 112 -10.21 53.87 -26.01
C ARG A 112 -9.27 53.35 -24.93
N GLY A 113 -9.06 54.11 -23.84
CA GLY A 113 -8.22 53.69 -22.71
C GLY A 113 -8.80 52.49 -21.93
N LYS A 114 -10.10 52.50 -21.62
CA LYS A 114 -10.75 51.40 -20.87
C LYS A 114 -10.88 50.14 -21.72
N GLY A 115 -11.14 50.27 -23.02
CA GLY A 115 -11.18 49.15 -23.97
C GLY A 115 -9.82 48.47 -24.13
N MET A 116 -8.73 49.25 -24.18
CA MET A 116 -7.37 48.71 -24.26
C MET A 116 -6.98 47.93 -23.00
N ILE A 117 -7.35 48.43 -21.82
CA ILE A 117 -7.11 47.74 -20.54
C ILE A 117 -7.89 46.42 -20.49
N LEU A 118 -9.14 46.40 -20.96
CA LEU A 118 -9.94 45.18 -21.03
C LEU A 118 -9.32 44.14 -21.97
N LEU A 119 -8.88 44.55 -23.16
CA LEU A 119 -8.20 43.66 -24.12
C LEU A 119 -6.91 43.08 -23.54
N LEU A 120 -6.10 43.91 -22.86
CA LEU A 120 -4.88 43.46 -22.19
C LEU A 120 -5.21 42.44 -21.09
N LEU A 121 -6.25 42.70 -20.29
CA LEU A 121 -6.69 41.78 -19.24
C LEU A 121 -7.16 40.45 -19.84
N VAL A 122 -7.97 40.47 -20.91
CA VAL A 122 -8.44 39.25 -21.61
C VAL A 122 -7.29 38.47 -22.24
N TYR A 123 -6.25 39.15 -22.74
CA TYR A 123 -5.05 38.51 -23.26
C TYR A 123 -4.20 37.87 -22.14
N LEU A 124 -3.97 38.61 -21.05
CA LEU A 124 -3.03 38.22 -20.00
C LEU A 124 -3.63 37.24 -18.98
N ALA A 125 -4.94 37.30 -18.71
CA ALA A 125 -5.58 36.43 -17.73
C ALA A 125 -5.44 34.93 -18.04
N PRO A 126 -5.69 34.44 -19.28
CA PRO A 126 -5.47 33.03 -19.64
C PRO A 126 -4.01 32.60 -19.47
N ILE A 127 -3.05 33.49 -19.75
CA ILE A 127 -1.62 33.21 -19.59
C ILE A 127 -1.28 33.04 -18.10
N ILE A 128 -1.74 33.97 -17.24
CA ILE A 128 -1.51 33.89 -15.79
C ILE A 128 -2.15 32.63 -15.21
N VAL A 129 -3.41 32.35 -15.55
CA VAL A 129 -4.13 31.15 -15.12
C VAL A 129 -3.41 29.89 -15.57
N GLY A 130 -2.98 29.85 -16.83
CA GLY A 130 -2.26 28.72 -17.40
C GLY A 130 -0.91 28.47 -16.74
N VAL A 131 -0.13 29.53 -16.46
CA VAL A 131 1.15 29.42 -15.74
C VAL A 131 0.93 28.89 -14.33
N ILE A 132 -0.06 29.42 -13.60
CA ILE A 132 -0.40 28.90 -12.26
C ILE A 132 -0.75 27.42 -12.36
N LEU A 133 -1.62 27.03 -13.31
CA LEU A 133 -2.03 25.65 -13.49
C LEU A 133 -0.83 24.73 -13.80
N ILE A 134 0.07 25.14 -14.69
CA ILE A 134 1.28 24.38 -15.05
C ILE A 134 2.17 24.17 -13.82
N ILE A 135 2.38 25.21 -13.00
CA ILE A 135 3.17 25.09 -11.76
C ILE A 135 2.54 24.07 -10.81
N PHE A 136 1.22 24.13 -10.61
CA PHE A 136 0.49 23.19 -9.76
C PHE A 136 0.53 21.75 -10.29
N MET A 137 0.55 21.56 -11.62
CA MET A 137 0.67 20.23 -12.23
C MET A 137 2.11 19.69 -12.26
N LEU A 138 3.13 20.55 -12.33
CA LEU A 138 4.53 20.08 -12.32
C LEU A 138 5.02 19.75 -10.90
N LYS A 139 4.54 20.48 -9.89
CA LYS A 139 5.00 20.33 -8.50
C LYS A 139 5.03 18.89 -7.98
N PRO A 140 3.98 18.04 -8.14
CA PRO A 140 3.96 16.69 -7.60
C PRO A 140 4.99 15.74 -8.24
N LEU A 141 5.56 16.10 -9.40
CA LEU A 141 6.63 15.33 -10.04
C LEU A 141 7.97 15.50 -9.32
N PHE A 142 8.12 16.57 -8.53
CA PHE A 142 9.36 16.88 -7.80
C PHE A 142 9.25 16.62 -6.29
N SER A 143 8.05 16.38 -5.75
CA SER A 143 7.87 16.17 -4.32
C SER A 143 8.28 14.75 -3.90
N ARG A 144 9.25 14.66 -2.98
CA ARG A 144 9.70 13.37 -2.44
C ARG A 144 8.71 12.86 -1.38
N PRO A 145 8.42 11.56 -1.34
CA PRO A 145 7.71 10.95 -0.21
C PRO A 145 8.42 11.24 1.12
N SER A 146 7.69 11.69 2.13
CA SER A 146 8.17 11.68 3.51
C SER A 146 8.17 10.24 4.01
N HIS A 147 9.34 9.63 4.15
CA HIS A 147 9.47 8.36 4.87
C HIS A 147 9.83 8.65 6.32
N SER A 148 8.90 8.37 7.24
CA SER A 148 9.08 8.62 8.69
C SER A 148 8.71 7.40 9.54
N SER A 149 9.16 6.21 9.14
CA SER A 149 9.13 5.04 10.01
C SER A 149 10.55 4.72 10.45
N ALA A 150 10.81 4.94 11.74
CA ALA A 150 12.07 4.54 12.34
C ALA A 150 12.13 3.01 12.37
N PHE A 151 12.97 2.44 11.52
CA PHE A 151 13.20 1.00 11.47
C PHE A 151 14.49 0.65 12.22
N ARG A 152 14.47 -0.46 12.95
CA ARG A 152 15.70 -1.04 13.52
C ARG A 152 16.14 -2.24 12.69
N ALA A 153 17.25 -2.09 11.99
CA ALA A 153 17.88 -3.19 11.26
C ALA A 153 18.46 -4.23 12.23
N LEU A 154 18.11 -5.49 12.02
CA LEU A 154 18.72 -6.63 12.72
C LEU A 154 19.95 -7.13 11.98
N LYS A 155 20.94 -7.60 12.74
CA LYS A 155 22.12 -8.28 12.21
C LYS A 155 21.95 -9.78 12.42
N ARG A 156 22.29 -10.56 11.39
CA ARG A 156 22.21 -12.03 11.43
C ARG A 156 23.04 -12.65 12.56
N GLU A 157 24.16 -12.02 12.91
CA GLU A 157 25.00 -12.45 14.04
C GLU A 157 24.30 -12.32 15.40
N LYS A 158 23.40 -11.34 15.55
CA LYS A 158 22.75 -11.03 16.83
C LYS A 158 21.51 -11.88 17.07
N GLU A 159 20.78 -12.21 16.01
CA GLU A 159 19.51 -12.95 16.08
C GLU A 159 19.50 -14.16 15.12
N PRO A 160 20.43 -15.12 15.26
CA PRO A 160 20.61 -16.19 14.27
C PRO A 160 19.38 -17.11 14.15
N LEU A 161 18.67 -17.36 15.26
CA LEU A 161 17.46 -18.20 15.26
C LEU A 161 16.32 -17.60 14.43
N LEU A 162 16.15 -16.27 14.49
CA LEU A 162 15.12 -15.58 13.70
C LEU A 162 15.43 -15.67 12.21
N PHE A 163 16.68 -15.41 11.82
CA PHE A 163 17.09 -15.52 10.43
C PHE A 163 16.95 -16.95 9.92
N MET A 164 17.34 -17.96 10.72
CA MET A 164 17.13 -19.37 10.37
C MET A 164 15.65 -19.70 10.20
N PHE A 165 14.78 -19.24 11.10
CA PHE A 165 13.34 -19.45 10.99
C PHE A 165 12.78 -18.83 9.71
N VAL A 166 13.15 -17.58 9.41
CA VAL A 166 12.73 -16.90 8.18
C VAL A 166 13.26 -17.62 6.94
N ASP A 167 14.52 -18.05 6.94
CA ASP A 167 15.12 -18.82 5.84
C ASP A 167 14.33 -20.11 5.58
N GLN A 168 13.91 -20.82 6.63
CA GLN A 168 13.10 -22.04 6.49
C GLN A 168 11.72 -21.76 5.90
N VAL A 169 11.06 -20.67 6.31
CA VAL A 169 9.78 -20.27 5.70
C VAL A 169 9.98 -19.91 4.23
N CYS A 170 11.04 -19.16 3.88
CA CYS A 170 11.35 -18.84 2.49
C CYS A 170 11.61 -20.10 1.65
N ASP A 171 12.37 -21.06 2.19
CA ASP A 171 12.68 -22.32 1.51
C ASP A 171 11.40 -23.15 1.27
N ALA A 172 10.48 -23.21 2.25
CA ALA A 172 9.20 -23.92 2.12
C ALA A 172 8.26 -23.31 1.06
N VAL A 173 8.24 -21.97 0.97
CA VAL A 173 7.41 -21.20 0.02
C VAL A 173 8.07 -21.06 -1.36
N GLY A 174 9.38 -21.31 -1.47
CA GLY A 174 10.15 -21.09 -2.70
C GLY A 174 10.44 -19.62 -2.98
N ALA A 175 10.50 -18.78 -1.95
CA ALA A 175 10.76 -17.34 -2.05
C ALA A 175 12.26 -17.01 -1.88
N PRO A 176 12.77 -15.93 -2.51
CA PRO A 176 14.12 -15.45 -2.25
C PRO A 176 14.28 -15.03 -0.78
N ARG A 177 15.46 -15.29 -0.21
CA ARG A 177 15.76 -14.95 1.18
C ARG A 177 15.99 -13.43 1.33
N PRO A 178 15.47 -12.80 2.40
CA PRO A 178 15.69 -11.37 2.63
C PRO A 178 17.15 -11.08 2.97
N VAL A 179 17.69 -10.02 2.35
CA VAL A 179 19.04 -9.50 2.63
C VAL A 179 19.09 -8.84 4.02
N GLN A 180 17.97 -8.27 4.46
CA GLN A 180 17.86 -7.54 5.71
C GLN A 180 16.49 -7.77 6.36
N ILE A 181 16.49 -7.91 7.69
CA ILE A 181 15.27 -7.92 8.51
C ILE A 181 15.25 -6.64 9.34
N ASN A 182 14.17 -5.88 9.22
CA ASN A 182 13.91 -4.65 9.96
C ASN A 182 12.80 -4.88 10.97
N LEU A 183 12.87 -4.19 12.10
CA LEU A 183 11.80 -4.13 13.09
C LEU A 183 11.16 -2.77 13.11
N ASP A 184 9.83 -2.74 13.21
CA ASP A 184 9.06 -1.54 13.52
C ASP A 184 8.08 -1.77 14.67
N ILE A 185 7.32 -0.71 14.99
CA ILE A 185 6.31 -0.69 16.04
C ILE A 185 4.88 -0.78 15.47
N GLN A 186 4.72 -1.07 14.18
CA GLN A 186 3.41 -1.22 13.55
C GLN A 186 2.89 -2.64 13.72
N VAL A 187 1.57 -2.83 13.68
CA VAL A 187 0.95 -4.16 13.68
C VAL A 187 0.91 -4.67 12.24
N ASN A 188 2.09 -4.87 11.65
CA ASN A 188 2.21 -5.26 10.25
C ASN A 188 3.45 -6.13 10.01
N ALA A 189 3.37 -7.03 9.05
CA ALA A 189 4.53 -7.63 8.41
C ALA A 189 4.51 -7.16 6.96
N SER A 190 5.67 -6.84 6.41
CA SER A 190 5.75 -6.55 4.99
C SER A 190 7.10 -6.95 4.47
N ALA A 191 7.11 -7.60 3.31
CA ALA A 191 8.34 -7.78 2.57
C ALA A 191 8.33 -6.87 1.33
N GLY A 192 9.49 -6.37 0.92
CA GLY A 192 9.58 -5.45 -0.20
C GLY A 192 11.01 -5.12 -0.64
N PHE A 193 11.13 -4.30 -1.68
CA PHE A 193 12.41 -3.93 -2.27
C PHE A 193 13.09 -2.77 -1.53
N ARG A 194 14.37 -2.91 -1.18
CA ARG A 194 15.12 -1.93 -0.39
C ARG A 194 15.22 -0.54 -1.02
N ARG A 195 15.44 -0.48 -2.34
CA ARG A 195 15.74 0.77 -3.08
C ARG A 195 14.61 1.18 -4.04
N GLY A 196 13.39 0.70 -3.81
CA GLY A 196 12.25 0.97 -4.71
C GLY A 196 12.52 0.51 -6.14
N TRP A 197 12.30 1.40 -7.12
CA TRP A 197 12.42 1.11 -8.56
C TRP A 197 13.79 0.54 -8.99
N LEU A 198 14.91 1.03 -8.42
CA LEU A 198 16.25 0.50 -8.74
C LEU A 198 16.45 -0.95 -8.31
N SER A 199 15.70 -1.39 -7.32
CA SER A 199 15.76 -2.75 -6.79
C SER A 199 14.79 -3.69 -7.51
N MET A 200 14.04 -3.25 -8.52
CA MET A 200 13.22 -4.17 -9.32
C MET A 200 14.06 -5.13 -10.18
N LEU A 201 15.28 -4.71 -10.56
CA LEU A 201 16.23 -5.55 -11.30
C LEU A 201 17.11 -6.43 -10.38
N GLY A 202 17.20 -6.11 -9.09
CA GLY A 202 18.01 -6.85 -8.11
C GLY A 202 17.15 -7.64 -7.12
N ASN A 203 17.68 -8.74 -6.58
CA ASN A 203 17.01 -9.53 -5.55
C ASN A 203 17.25 -8.95 -4.13
N ASP A 204 17.14 -7.63 -3.96
CA ASP A 204 17.44 -6.90 -2.70
C ASP A 204 16.18 -6.81 -1.82
N LEU A 205 15.73 -7.97 -1.35
CA LEU A 205 14.56 -8.16 -0.52
C LEU A 205 14.83 -7.72 0.92
N VAL A 206 13.91 -6.94 1.50
CA VAL A 206 13.90 -6.55 2.90
C VAL A 206 12.59 -6.98 3.53
N LEU A 207 12.67 -7.68 4.65
CA LEU A 207 11.53 -8.04 5.48
C LEU A 207 11.41 -7.04 6.63
N THR A 208 10.24 -6.46 6.82
CA THR A 208 9.92 -5.59 7.96
C THR A 208 8.90 -6.30 8.83
N ILE A 209 9.24 -6.52 10.09
CA ILE A 209 8.39 -7.19 11.07
C ILE A 209 8.01 -6.21 12.16
N GLY A 210 6.71 -6.07 12.37
CA GLY A 210 6.14 -5.40 13.51
C GLY A 210 6.38 -6.15 14.80
N MET A 211 7.03 -5.50 15.77
CA MET A 211 7.21 -6.04 17.12
C MET A 211 5.91 -6.50 17.79
N PRO A 212 4.76 -5.83 17.60
CA PRO A 212 3.48 -6.31 18.13
C PRO A 212 3.08 -7.70 17.61
N LEU A 213 3.41 -8.06 16.36
CA LEU A 213 3.09 -9.38 15.80
C LEU A 213 3.91 -10.48 16.47
N VAL A 214 5.20 -10.22 16.68
CA VAL A 214 6.10 -11.16 17.38
C VAL A 214 5.65 -11.38 18.83
N ALA A 215 5.16 -10.32 19.49
CA ALA A 215 4.69 -10.40 20.86
C ALA A 215 3.30 -11.06 20.99
N GLY A 216 2.43 -10.91 19.99
CA GLY A 216 1.02 -11.31 20.05
C GLY A 216 0.68 -12.65 19.39
N LEU A 217 1.50 -13.14 18.47
CA LEU A 217 1.22 -14.36 17.71
C LEU A 217 2.00 -15.58 18.23
N SER A 218 1.37 -16.75 18.14
CA SER A 218 2.10 -18.01 18.31
C SER A 218 3.07 -18.24 17.14
N LEU A 219 4.09 -19.09 17.32
CA LEU A 219 5.06 -19.39 16.26
C LEU A 219 4.40 -19.86 14.97
N ARG A 220 3.33 -20.67 15.07
CA ARG A 220 2.57 -21.17 13.92
C ARG A 220 1.76 -20.08 13.21
N GLN A 221 1.16 -19.15 13.97
CA GLN A 221 0.46 -18.01 13.36
C GLN A 221 1.46 -17.05 12.72
N PHE A 222 2.59 -16.82 13.37
CA PHE A 222 3.65 -15.98 12.83
C PHE A 222 4.27 -16.58 11.58
N SER A 223 4.49 -17.91 11.52
CA SER A 223 4.95 -18.58 10.29
C SER A 223 3.93 -18.45 9.16
N GLY A 224 2.62 -18.55 9.47
CA GLY A 224 1.55 -18.34 8.49
C GLY A 224 1.57 -16.95 7.88
N VAL A 225 1.65 -15.91 8.72
CA VAL A 225 1.77 -14.51 8.27
C VAL A 225 3.02 -14.31 7.41
N LEU A 226 4.17 -14.86 7.80
CA LEU A 226 5.38 -14.76 6.99
C LEU A 226 5.25 -15.53 5.67
N ALA A 227 4.60 -16.70 5.66
CA ALA A 227 4.38 -17.45 4.43
C ALA A 227 3.43 -16.73 3.47
N HIS A 228 2.40 -16.06 3.98
CA HIS A 228 1.55 -15.16 3.20
C HIS A 228 2.40 -14.06 2.55
N GLU A 229 3.17 -13.32 3.36
CA GLU A 229 4.04 -12.25 2.86
C GLU A 229 5.05 -12.74 1.82
N PHE A 230 5.66 -13.90 2.05
CA PHE A 230 6.59 -14.54 1.12
C PHE A 230 5.90 -15.15 -0.12
N GLY A 231 4.62 -15.49 -0.02
CA GLY A 231 3.80 -15.96 -1.14
C GLY A 231 3.69 -14.91 -2.26
N HIS A 232 3.74 -13.63 -1.91
CA HIS A 232 3.86 -12.56 -2.91
C HIS A 232 5.21 -12.61 -3.67
N PHE A 233 6.28 -13.13 -3.07
CA PHE A 233 7.64 -13.15 -3.66
C PHE A 233 7.89 -14.34 -4.58
N SER A 234 7.26 -15.49 -4.32
CA SER A 234 7.37 -16.65 -5.21
C SER A 234 6.84 -16.33 -6.62
N GLN A 235 5.88 -15.40 -6.74
CA GLN A 235 5.40 -14.83 -8.01
C GLN A 235 6.14 -13.53 -8.38
N SER A 236 7.44 -13.61 -8.71
CA SER A 236 8.31 -12.44 -9.01
C SER A 236 7.73 -11.39 -9.97
N ALA A 237 6.94 -11.79 -10.98
CA ALA A 237 6.30 -10.88 -11.92
C ALA A 237 5.07 -10.15 -11.32
N GLY A 238 4.22 -10.87 -10.58
CA GLY A 238 3.04 -10.31 -9.93
C GLY A 238 3.44 -9.28 -8.87
N MET A 239 4.47 -9.57 -8.10
CA MET A 239 5.06 -8.63 -7.15
C MET A 239 5.48 -7.30 -7.78
N ARG A 240 6.27 -7.36 -8.86
CA ARG A 240 6.76 -6.17 -9.55
C ARG A 240 5.59 -5.34 -10.06
N LEU A 241 4.56 -6.00 -10.57
CA LEU A 241 3.33 -5.34 -10.99
C LEU A 241 2.59 -4.69 -9.81
N SER A 242 2.41 -5.37 -8.69
CA SER A 242 1.81 -4.78 -7.48
C SER A 242 2.63 -3.62 -6.93
N PHE A 243 3.96 -3.69 -6.98
CA PHE A 243 4.83 -2.57 -6.62
C PHE A 243 4.60 -1.36 -7.53
N ILE A 244 4.50 -1.57 -8.85
CA ILE A 244 4.18 -0.51 -9.82
C ILE A 244 2.80 0.08 -9.52
N ILE A 245 1.76 -0.76 -9.42
CA ILE A 245 0.38 -0.35 -9.14
C ILE A 245 0.33 0.49 -7.87
N ARG A 246 0.91 -0.01 -6.78
CA ARG A 246 0.91 0.68 -5.48
C ARG A 246 1.68 2.00 -5.54
N SER A 247 2.83 2.02 -6.22
CA SER A 247 3.64 3.24 -6.36
C SER A 247 2.88 4.33 -7.13
N ILE A 248 2.23 3.96 -8.23
CA ILE A 248 1.43 4.87 -9.05
C ILE A 248 0.19 5.34 -8.28
N ASN A 249 -0.55 4.44 -7.64
CA ASN A 249 -1.73 4.79 -6.87
C ASN A 249 -1.39 5.71 -5.69
N ILE A 250 -0.32 5.45 -4.94
CA ILE A 250 0.12 6.35 -3.85
C ILE A 250 0.48 7.73 -4.39
N TRP A 251 1.16 7.78 -5.54
CA TRP A 251 1.50 9.06 -6.18
C TRP A 251 0.24 9.81 -6.65
N PHE A 252 -0.73 9.15 -7.28
CA PHE A 252 -2.01 9.75 -7.68
C PHE A 252 -2.83 10.21 -6.46
N MET A 253 -2.94 9.38 -5.42
CA MET A 253 -3.58 9.74 -4.16
C MET A 253 -3.00 11.02 -3.58
N ARG A 254 -1.67 11.15 -3.60
CA ARG A 254 -0.98 12.36 -3.16
C ARG A 254 -1.37 13.57 -4.01
N VAL A 255 -1.26 13.46 -5.34
CA VAL A 255 -1.59 14.56 -6.26
C VAL A 255 -3.04 15.03 -6.11
N VAL A 256 -3.96 14.09 -5.87
CA VAL A 256 -5.40 14.37 -5.78
C VAL A 256 -5.79 14.95 -4.42
N TYR A 257 -5.32 14.34 -3.33
CA TYR A 257 -5.81 14.64 -1.98
C TYR A 257 -4.89 15.53 -1.14
N GLU A 258 -3.59 15.57 -1.42
CA GLU A 258 -2.67 16.40 -0.63
C GLU A 258 -2.96 17.87 -0.96
N ARG A 259 -3.55 18.55 0.04
CA ARG A 259 -3.64 20.00 0.08
C ARG A 259 -2.33 20.53 0.64
N ASP A 260 -1.78 21.51 -0.05
CA ASP A 260 -0.47 22.03 0.26
C ASP A 260 -0.50 23.53 0.55
N ALA A 261 0.62 24.05 1.06
CA ALA A 261 0.75 25.47 1.37
C ALA A 261 0.54 26.41 0.16
N TRP A 262 0.64 25.88 -1.08
CA TRP A 262 0.35 26.66 -2.29
C TRP A 262 -1.14 26.76 -2.55
N ASP A 263 -1.91 25.69 -2.31
CA ASP A 263 -3.38 25.75 -2.32
C ASP A 263 -3.88 26.79 -1.31
N GLU A 264 -3.34 26.77 -0.08
CA GLU A 264 -3.67 27.74 0.97
C GLU A 264 -3.27 29.16 0.58
N ARG A 265 -2.08 29.35 0.00
CA ARG A 265 -1.63 30.65 -0.47
C ARG A 265 -2.48 31.17 -1.63
N LEU A 266 -2.88 30.32 -2.57
CA LEU A 266 -3.75 30.69 -3.69
C LEU A 266 -5.15 31.07 -3.20
N GLU A 267 -5.69 30.33 -2.23
CA GLU A 267 -6.94 30.66 -1.54
C GLU A 267 -6.85 32.05 -0.88
N TYR A 268 -5.82 32.26 -0.06
CA TYR A 268 -5.60 33.51 0.66
C TYR A 268 -5.45 34.70 -0.29
N LEU A 269 -4.65 34.57 -1.37
CA LEU A 269 -4.50 35.62 -2.38
C LEU A 269 -5.82 35.91 -3.12
N SER A 270 -6.62 34.89 -3.41
CA SER A 270 -7.91 35.08 -4.09
C SER A 270 -8.96 35.81 -3.24
N GLN A 271 -8.86 35.72 -1.91
CA GLN A 271 -9.77 36.37 -0.98
C GLN A 271 -9.31 37.78 -0.57
N SER A 272 -8.00 38.04 -0.56
CA SER A 272 -7.41 39.30 -0.09
C SER A 272 -7.26 40.38 -1.17
N LEU A 273 -7.24 40.01 -2.46
CA LEU A 273 -7.10 40.96 -3.55
C LEU A 273 -8.44 41.62 -3.94
N ASP A 274 -8.33 42.79 -4.58
CA ASP A 274 -9.48 43.50 -5.15
C ASP A 274 -10.25 42.63 -6.17
N LEU A 275 -11.58 42.77 -6.16
CA LEU A 275 -12.50 42.01 -7.03
C LEU A 275 -12.12 41.99 -8.52
N ARG A 276 -11.42 43.03 -8.99
CA ARG A 276 -10.96 43.18 -10.39
C ARG A 276 -9.90 42.16 -10.80
N ILE A 277 -9.11 41.66 -9.85
CA ILE A 277 -8.02 40.70 -10.08
C ILE A 277 -8.41 39.32 -9.53
N SER A 278 -9.19 39.29 -8.44
CA SER A 278 -9.57 38.06 -7.76
C SER A 278 -10.32 37.07 -8.65
N TRP A 279 -11.10 37.52 -9.63
CA TRP A 279 -11.79 36.61 -10.56
C TRP A 279 -10.82 35.75 -11.38
N VAL A 280 -9.62 36.25 -11.71
CA VAL A 280 -8.58 35.48 -12.41
C VAL A 280 -8.04 34.36 -11.51
N LEU A 281 -7.86 34.64 -10.21
CA LEU A 281 -7.44 33.64 -9.25
C LEU A 281 -8.53 32.61 -8.94
N TYR A 282 -9.80 33.03 -8.87
CA TYR A 282 -10.93 32.10 -8.78
C TYR A 282 -11.01 31.19 -10.00
N LEU A 283 -10.75 31.73 -11.20
CA LEU A 283 -10.67 30.94 -12.42
C LEU A 283 -9.52 29.93 -12.37
N ALA A 284 -8.33 30.34 -11.92
CA ALA A 284 -7.21 29.41 -11.71
C ALA A 284 -7.56 28.29 -10.72
N ARG A 285 -8.21 28.63 -9.60
CA ARG A 285 -8.68 27.64 -8.61
C ARG A 285 -9.69 26.66 -9.21
N LEU A 286 -10.60 27.13 -10.04
CA LEU A 286 -11.55 26.27 -10.76
C LEU A 286 -10.81 25.27 -11.66
N PHE A 287 -9.84 25.72 -12.46
CA PHE A 287 -9.07 24.82 -13.33
C PHE A 287 -8.20 23.82 -12.55
N VAL A 288 -7.59 24.23 -11.44
CA VAL A 288 -6.87 23.32 -10.54
C VAL A 288 -7.83 22.27 -9.97
N TRP A 289 -9.03 22.67 -9.53
CA TRP A 289 -10.06 21.77 -9.04
C TRP A 289 -10.52 20.78 -10.11
N VAL A 290 -10.82 21.25 -11.33
CA VAL A 290 -11.21 20.40 -12.47
C VAL A 290 -10.12 19.38 -12.75
N THR A 291 -8.87 19.84 -12.79
CA THR A 291 -7.70 18.97 -13.02
C THR A 291 -7.61 17.87 -11.95
N ARG A 292 -7.73 18.22 -10.67
CA ARG A 292 -7.74 17.22 -9.57
C ARG A 292 -8.91 16.25 -9.70
N LYS A 293 -10.09 16.69 -10.17
CA LYS A 293 -11.25 15.81 -10.42
C LYS A 293 -11.04 14.84 -11.57
N ILE A 294 -10.39 15.28 -12.65
CA ILE A 294 -10.00 14.39 -13.76
C ILE A 294 -9.02 13.33 -13.25
N LEU A 295 -7.99 13.74 -12.47
CA LEU A 295 -7.03 12.81 -11.89
C LEU A 295 -7.66 11.83 -10.88
N TRP A 296 -8.63 12.30 -10.10
CA TRP A 296 -9.40 11.46 -9.20
C TRP A 296 -10.17 10.37 -9.97
N LEU A 297 -10.80 10.73 -11.09
CA LEU A 297 -11.51 9.76 -11.93
C LEU A 297 -10.55 8.73 -12.53
N LEU A 298 -9.41 9.17 -13.05
CA LEU A 298 -8.35 8.30 -13.59
C LEU A 298 -7.83 7.31 -12.53
N MET A 299 -7.61 7.79 -11.30
CA MET A 299 -7.22 6.96 -10.17
C MET A 299 -8.29 5.92 -9.83
N MET A 300 -9.58 6.29 -9.84
CA MET A 300 -10.66 5.31 -9.61
C MET A 300 -10.72 4.23 -10.69
N VAL A 301 -10.50 4.59 -11.96
CA VAL A 301 -10.36 3.60 -13.03
C VAL A 301 -9.18 2.66 -12.74
N GLY A 302 -8.04 3.20 -12.31
CA GLY A 302 -6.88 2.39 -11.90
C GLY A 302 -7.19 1.43 -10.74
N HIS A 303 -7.90 1.89 -9.71
CA HIS A 303 -8.34 1.05 -8.59
C HIS A 303 -9.32 -0.04 -9.02
N LEU A 304 -10.29 0.28 -9.87
CA LEU A 304 -11.28 -0.68 -10.37
C LEU A 304 -10.61 -1.79 -11.20
N VAL A 305 -9.73 -1.41 -12.13
CA VAL A 305 -9.04 -2.36 -13.01
C VAL A 305 -8.04 -3.22 -12.25
N SER A 306 -7.31 -2.64 -11.28
CA SER A 306 -6.33 -3.38 -10.47
C SER A 306 -6.95 -4.23 -9.36
N GLY A 307 -8.16 -3.90 -8.88
CA GLY A 307 -8.79 -4.55 -7.74
C GLY A 307 -8.98 -6.06 -7.90
N PHE A 308 -9.41 -6.51 -9.09
CA PHE A 308 -9.55 -7.95 -9.36
C PHE A 308 -8.21 -8.68 -9.28
N LEU A 309 -7.17 -8.12 -9.88
CA LEU A 309 -5.81 -8.69 -9.87
C LEU A 309 -5.24 -8.72 -8.45
N MET A 310 -5.34 -7.61 -7.72
CA MET A 310 -4.89 -7.52 -6.34
C MET A 310 -5.57 -8.57 -5.47
N ARG A 311 -6.89 -8.71 -5.58
CA ARG A 311 -7.64 -9.73 -4.84
C ARG A 311 -7.18 -11.16 -5.17
N GLN A 312 -6.91 -11.44 -6.44
CA GLN A 312 -6.41 -12.75 -6.86
C GLN A 312 -5.03 -13.04 -6.26
N MET A 313 -4.16 -12.02 -6.18
CA MET A 313 -2.84 -12.15 -5.58
C MET A 313 -2.89 -12.40 -4.06
N GLU A 314 -3.83 -11.80 -3.34
CA GLU A 314 -4.09 -12.11 -1.92
C GLU A 314 -4.52 -13.57 -1.76
N PHE A 315 -5.47 -14.06 -2.57
CA PHE A 315 -5.90 -15.46 -2.49
C PHE A 315 -4.78 -16.45 -2.81
N ASP A 316 -3.86 -16.08 -3.70
CA ASP A 316 -2.69 -16.91 -3.97
C ASP A 316 -1.70 -16.89 -2.81
N ALA A 317 -1.50 -15.76 -2.13
CA ALA A 317 -0.69 -15.67 -0.91
C ALA A 317 -1.30 -16.47 0.26
N ASP A 318 -2.61 -16.36 0.48
CA ASP A 318 -3.36 -17.14 1.48
C ASP A 318 -3.23 -18.65 1.26
N ARG A 319 -3.12 -19.10 0.00
CA ARG A 319 -2.87 -20.52 -0.32
C ARG A 319 -1.49 -20.98 0.15
N TYR A 320 -0.47 -20.13 0.13
CA TYR A 320 0.84 -20.48 0.69
C TYR A 320 0.77 -20.58 2.21
N GLU A 321 0.09 -19.64 2.87
CA GLU A 321 -0.15 -19.72 4.32
C GLU A 321 -0.90 -21.01 4.72
N ALA A 322 -1.97 -21.35 4.00
CA ALA A 322 -2.79 -22.52 4.33
C ALA A 322 -2.08 -23.87 4.08
N ARG A 323 -1.04 -23.88 3.23
CA ARG A 323 -0.27 -25.09 2.89
C ARG A 323 0.97 -25.29 3.77
N LEU A 324 1.38 -24.27 4.52
CA LEU A 324 2.51 -24.31 5.46
C LEU A 324 2.13 -25.00 6.78
#